data_AF-A0A962H625-F1
#
_entry.id   AF-A0A962H625-F1
#
_cell.length_a   1.000
_cell.length_b   1.000
_cell.length_c   1.000
_cell.angle_alpha   90.00
_cell.angle_beta   90.00
_cell.angle_gamma   90.00
#
_symmetry.space_group_name_H-M   'P 1'
#
loop_
_entity.id
_entity.type
_entity.pdbx_description
1 polymer ?
#
loop_
_entity_poly.entity_id
_entity_poly.type
_entity_poly.pdbx_seq_one_letter_code
_entity_poly.pdbx_strand_id
1 'polypeptide(L)'
;MALITRFTRLFTADMHAVLDRMEEPEALLRQSLREMEDAVNDLTRQLKLREEDLTKNRERQRQTEQSIARLSEELDLSFEAANDELIRRCLRRRLEQQRQLDQLKSLQTQLEAEVAQLAPRLNAQGDQLEALRQKAALFDVAPECGPVEGARDPYAVTEADVDLALLRELQQRRAS
;
A
#
# COMPACT_ATOMS: atom_id res chain seq x y z
N MET A 1 6.54 -11.38 5.03
CA MET A 1 6.79 -10.94 3.63
C MET A 1 7.86 -11.72 2.86
N ALA A 2 8.78 -12.52 3.45
CA ALA A 2 9.81 -13.25 2.67
C ALA A 2 9.58 -14.77 2.53
N LEU A 3 8.86 -15.40 3.48
CA LEU A 3 8.64 -16.84 3.47
C LEU A 3 7.57 -17.25 2.45
N ILE A 4 6.47 -16.49 2.36
CA ILE A 4 5.33 -16.82 1.48
C ILE A 4 5.67 -16.58 0.01
N THR A 5 6.38 -15.49 -0.34
CA THR A 5 6.85 -15.22 -1.71
C THR A 5 7.87 -16.25 -2.21
N ARG A 6 8.67 -16.81 -1.29
CA ARG A 6 9.55 -17.94 -1.61
C ARG A 6 8.74 -19.21 -1.82
N PHE A 7 7.74 -19.47 -0.99
CA PHE A 7 6.85 -20.61 -1.15
C PHE A 7 6.02 -20.51 -2.44
N THR A 8 5.38 -19.39 -2.77
CA THR A 8 4.64 -19.23 -4.05
C THR A 8 5.55 -19.36 -5.27
N ARG A 9 6.81 -18.93 -5.20
CA ARG A 9 7.81 -19.23 -6.24
C ARG A 9 8.13 -20.71 -6.33
N LEU A 10 8.29 -21.41 -5.20
CA LEU A 10 8.46 -22.87 -5.16
C LEU A 10 7.23 -23.60 -5.70
N PHE A 11 6.01 -23.15 -5.37
CA PHE A 11 4.74 -23.67 -5.90
C PHE A 11 4.65 -23.47 -7.42
N THR A 12 5.21 -22.39 -7.97
CA THR A 12 5.19 -22.14 -9.42
C THR A 12 6.17 -23.03 -10.19
N ALA A 13 7.20 -23.57 -9.53
CA ALA A 13 8.28 -24.32 -10.18
C ALA A 13 8.18 -25.85 -9.99
N ASP A 14 7.76 -26.36 -8.83
CA ASP A 14 7.85 -27.80 -8.47
C ASP A 14 6.58 -28.34 -7.76
N MET A 15 5.38 -27.95 -8.23
CA MET A 15 4.13 -28.26 -7.52
C MET A 15 3.74 -29.74 -7.47
N HIS A 16 4.07 -30.55 -8.48
CA HIS A 16 3.69 -31.98 -8.48
C HIS A 16 4.38 -32.79 -7.36
N ALA A 17 5.63 -32.46 -6.99
CA ALA A 17 6.37 -33.21 -5.98
C ALA A 17 6.09 -32.75 -4.53
N VAL A 18 5.58 -31.52 -4.36
CA VAL A 18 5.27 -30.93 -3.04
C VAL A 18 3.80 -31.17 -2.66
N LEU A 19 2.88 -31.16 -3.62
CA LEU A 19 1.47 -31.50 -3.40
C LEU A 19 1.28 -32.93 -2.89
N ASP A 20 2.04 -33.91 -3.43
CA ASP A 20 2.00 -35.31 -2.99
C ASP A 20 2.54 -35.55 -1.56
N ARG A 21 3.18 -34.54 -0.96
CA ARG A 21 3.84 -34.63 0.36
C ARG A 21 3.20 -33.78 1.46
N MET A 22 2.15 -33.02 1.16
CA MET A 22 1.50 -32.12 2.12
C MET A 22 0.06 -32.57 2.34
N GLU A 23 -0.31 -32.84 3.59
CA GLU A 23 -1.62 -33.43 3.94
C GLU A 23 -2.81 -32.47 3.74
N GLU A 24 -2.61 -31.14 3.67
CA GLU A 24 -3.69 -30.16 3.42
C GLU A 24 -3.25 -28.94 2.56
N PRO A 25 -3.06 -29.11 1.24
CA PRO A 25 -2.58 -28.04 0.36
C PRO A 25 -3.61 -26.93 0.08
N GLU A 26 -4.90 -27.26 0.17
CA GLU A 26 -5.99 -26.32 -0.12
C GLU A 26 -6.13 -25.23 0.95
N ALA A 27 -5.96 -25.58 2.22
CA ALA A 27 -6.07 -24.64 3.33
C ALA A 27 -4.99 -23.55 3.25
N LEU A 28 -3.76 -23.94 2.91
CA LEU A 28 -2.63 -23.02 2.72
C LEU A 28 -2.81 -22.12 1.49
N LEU A 29 -3.36 -22.64 0.39
CA LEU A 29 -3.69 -21.83 -0.79
C LEU A 29 -4.76 -20.78 -0.45
N ARG A 30 -5.85 -21.17 0.22
CA ARG A 30 -6.89 -20.22 0.68
C ARG A 30 -6.33 -19.16 1.61
N GLN A 31 -5.47 -19.54 2.56
CA GLN A 31 -4.82 -18.60 3.46
C GLN A 31 -3.91 -17.63 2.70
N SER A 32 -3.07 -18.14 1.79
CA SER A 32 -2.17 -17.29 0.99
C SER A 32 -2.93 -16.30 0.11
N LEU A 33 -4.06 -16.73 -0.46
CA LEU A 33 -4.94 -15.91 -1.28
C LEU A 33 -5.57 -14.79 -0.44
N ARG A 34 -6.06 -15.11 0.76
CA ARG A 34 -6.63 -14.13 1.69
C ARG A 34 -5.58 -13.10 2.16
N GLU A 35 -4.39 -13.55 2.51
CA GLU A 35 -3.30 -12.65 2.91
C GLU A 35 -2.84 -11.73 1.75
N MET A 36 -2.86 -12.23 0.51
CA MET A 36 -2.58 -11.41 -0.68
C MET A 36 -3.71 -10.43 -1.00
N GLU A 37 -4.97 -10.83 -0.84
CA GLU A 37 -6.12 -9.93 -0.93
C GLU A 37 -6.02 -8.81 0.10
N ASP A 38 -5.68 -9.13 1.35
CA ASP A 38 -5.48 -8.14 2.41
C ASP A 38 -4.33 -7.18 2.08
N ALA A 39 -3.21 -7.69 1.56
CA ALA A 39 -2.08 -6.85 1.13
C ALA A 39 -2.46 -5.90 -0.02
N VAL A 40 -3.22 -6.37 -1.01
CA VAL A 40 -3.72 -5.53 -2.12
C VAL A 40 -4.70 -4.48 -1.60
N ASN A 41 -5.59 -4.84 -0.67
CA ASN A 41 -6.52 -3.91 -0.05
C ASN A 41 -5.78 -2.81 0.73
N ASP A 42 -4.73 -3.17 1.47
CA ASP A 42 -3.90 -2.21 2.21
C ASP A 42 -3.13 -1.27 1.27
N LEU A 43 -2.53 -1.79 0.21
CA LEU A 43 -1.89 -0.94 -0.80
C LEU A 43 -2.89 -0.02 -1.51
N THR A 44 -4.09 -0.52 -1.81
CA THR A 44 -5.16 0.28 -2.43
C THR A 44 -5.57 1.43 -1.50
N ARG A 45 -5.73 1.16 -0.20
CA ARG A 45 -6.03 2.19 0.80
C ARG A 45 -4.91 3.23 0.89
N GLN A 46 -3.65 2.79 0.92
CA GLN A 46 -2.50 3.69 0.93
C GLN A 46 -2.48 4.57 -0.33
N LEU A 47 -2.73 4.01 -1.51
CA LEU A 47 -2.78 4.75 -2.76
C LEU A 47 -3.86 5.84 -2.73
N LYS A 48 -5.08 5.50 -2.29
CA LYS A 48 -6.18 6.47 -2.15
C LYS A 48 -5.83 7.61 -1.21
N LEU A 49 -5.24 7.32 -0.04
CA LEU A 49 -4.81 8.35 0.91
C LEU A 49 -3.77 9.30 0.28
N ARG A 50 -2.84 8.76 -0.51
CA ARG A 50 -1.83 9.58 -1.19
C ARG A 50 -2.41 10.42 -2.32
N GLU A 51 -3.40 9.91 -3.05
CA GLU A 51 -4.15 10.70 -4.04
C GLU A 51 -4.92 11.85 -3.38
N GLU A 52 -5.57 11.59 -2.25
CA GLU A 52 -6.23 12.64 -1.45
C GLU A 52 -5.23 13.70 -0.96
N ASP A 53 -4.05 13.29 -0.51
CA ASP A 53 -3.01 14.23 -0.09
C ASP A 53 -2.47 15.06 -1.27
N LEU A 54 -2.33 14.45 -2.45
CA LEU A 54 -1.98 15.16 -3.69
C LEU A 54 -3.02 16.19 -4.07
N THR A 55 -4.31 15.85 -4.02
CA THR A 55 -5.39 16.79 -4.35
C THR A 55 -5.41 17.97 -3.37
N LYS A 56 -5.29 17.71 -2.06
CA LYS A 56 -5.18 18.77 -1.03
C LYS A 56 -3.94 19.66 -1.24
N ASN A 57 -2.79 19.06 -1.60
CA ASN A 57 -1.57 19.81 -1.86
C ASN A 57 -1.74 20.72 -3.09
N ARG A 58 -2.29 20.21 -4.19
CA ARG A 58 -2.59 20.98 -5.40
C ARG A 58 -3.55 22.13 -5.14
N GLU A 59 -4.57 21.92 -4.32
CA GLU A 59 -5.49 22.99 -3.95
C GLU A 59 -4.78 24.10 -3.15
N ARG A 60 -3.96 23.73 -2.17
CA ARG A 60 -3.13 24.70 -1.42
C ARG A 60 -2.18 25.47 -2.32
N GLN A 61 -1.50 24.79 -3.25
CA GLN A 61 -0.64 25.45 -4.23
C GLN A 61 -1.42 26.47 -5.06
N ARG A 62 -2.59 26.11 -5.57
CA ARG A 62 -3.44 27.02 -6.35
C ARG A 62 -3.85 28.25 -5.55
N GLN A 63 -4.17 28.08 -4.26
CA GLN A 63 -4.48 29.19 -3.37
C GLN A 63 -3.26 30.11 -3.16
N THR A 64 -2.07 29.54 -2.95
CA THR A 64 -0.82 30.31 -2.82
C THR A 64 -0.48 31.04 -4.13
N GLU A 65 -0.64 30.40 -5.28
CA GLU A 65 -0.44 31.02 -6.60
C GLU A 65 -1.40 32.19 -6.83
N GLN A 66 -2.67 32.05 -6.47
CA GLN A 66 -3.63 33.15 -6.53
C GLN A 66 -3.25 34.31 -5.59
N SER A 67 -2.74 34.00 -4.39
CA SER A 67 -2.25 35.04 -3.47
C SER A 67 -1.03 35.76 -4.05
N ILE A 68 -0.09 35.05 -4.68
CA ILE A 68 1.07 35.63 -5.34
C ILE A 68 0.65 36.53 -6.51
N ALA A 69 -0.35 36.12 -7.28
CA ALA A 69 -0.90 36.93 -8.38
C ALA A 69 -1.50 38.24 -7.86
N ARG A 70 -2.32 38.19 -6.81
CA ARG A 70 -2.89 39.40 -6.15
C ARG A 70 -1.80 40.33 -5.62
N LEU A 71 -0.78 39.79 -4.95
CA LEU A 71 0.36 40.58 -4.49
C LEU A 71 1.17 41.18 -5.63
N SER A 72 1.15 40.57 -6.82
CA SER A 72 1.82 41.10 -8.00
C SER A 72 1.04 42.29 -8.58
N GLU A 73 -0.28 42.21 -8.63
CA GLU A 73 -1.15 43.35 -8.99
C GLU A 73 -1.00 44.51 -7.99
N GLU A 74 -0.98 44.23 -6.68
CA GLU A 74 -0.72 45.24 -5.64
C GLU A 74 0.68 45.86 -5.76
N LEU A 75 1.68 45.08 -6.17
CA LEU A 75 3.02 45.57 -6.44
C LEU A 75 3.02 46.54 -7.62
N ASP A 76 2.35 46.22 -8.71
CA ASP A 76 2.28 47.08 -9.90
C ASP A 76 1.66 48.44 -9.56
N LEU A 77 0.57 48.45 -8.80
CA LEU A 77 -0.05 49.69 -8.28
C LEU A 77 0.90 50.47 -7.34
N SER A 78 1.69 49.77 -6.52
CA SER A 78 2.66 50.41 -5.63
C SER A 78 3.85 51.04 -6.37
N PHE A 79 4.24 50.47 -7.52
CA PHE A 79 5.22 51.05 -8.42
C PHE A 79 4.69 52.32 -9.09
N GLU A 80 3.42 52.34 -9.51
CA GLU A 80 2.76 53.54 -10.04
C GLU A 80 2.70 54.67 -9.00
N ALA A 81 2.48 54.33 -7.73
CA ALA A 81 2.45 55.26 -6.61
C ALA A 81 3.84 55.69 -6.09
N ALA A 82 4.94 55.14 -6.64
CA ALA A 82 6.33 55.42 -6.28
C ALA A 82 6.66 55.31 -4.77
N ASN A 83 6.01 54.39 -4.06
CA ASN A 83 6.23 54.19 -2.62
C ASN A 83 7.22 53.03 -2.36
N ASP A 84 8.51 53.36 -2.29
CA ASP A 84 9.60 52.39 -2.12
C ASP A 84 9.46 51.49 -0.89
N GLU A 85 8.93 52.00 0.22
CA GLU A 85 8.77 51.20 1.44
C GLU A 85 7.69 50.13 1.27
N LEU A 86 6.59 50.49 0.62
CA LEU A 86 5.48 49.60 0.33
C LEU A 86 5.87 48.55 -0.71
N ILE A 87 6.60 48.95 -1.75
CA ILE A 87 7.18 48.05 -2.75
C ILE A 87 8.08 46.99 -2.07
N ARG A 88 9.01 47.39 -1.20
CA ARG A 88 9.89 46.46 -0.49
C ARG A 88 9.11 45.46 0.38
N ARG A 89 8.06 45.90 1.07
CA ARG A 89 7.21 45.02 1.89
C ARG A 89 6.44 44.02 1.04
N CYS A 90 5.80 44.47 -0.04
CA CYS A 90 5.06 43.58 -0.94
C CYS A 90 5.99 42.59 -1.66
N LEU A 91 7.19 43.03 -2.08
CA LEU A 91 8.19 42.17 -2.70
C LEU A 91 8.68 41.08 -1.73
N ARG A 92 8.94 41.46 -0.47
CA ARG A 92 9.31 40.50 0.58
C ARG A 92 8.22 39.43 0.78
N ARG A 93 6.96 39.87 0.89
CA ARG A 93 5.82 38.96 1.06
C ARG A 93 5.65 38.03 -0.15
N ARG A 94 5.84 38.55 -1.37
CA ARG A 94 5.79 37.74 -2.60
C ARG A 94 6.88 36.67 -2.61
N LEU A 95 8.13 37.04 -2.26
CA LEU A 95 9.25 36.10 -2.19
C LEU A 95 9.03 35.03 -1.13
N GLU A 96 8.46 35.38 0.03
CA GLU A 96 8.09 34.42 1.07
C GLU A 96 7.04 33.42 0.56
N GLN A 97 6.00 33.90 -0.13
CA GLN A 97 4.98 33.03 -0.72
C GLN A 97 5.51 32.17 -1.88
N GLN A 98 6.41 32.71 -2.72
CA GLN A 98 7.07 31.92 -3.77
C GLN A 98 7.91 30.80 -3.18
N ARG A 99 8.68 31.05 -2.12
CA ARG A 99 9.44 29.99 -1.42
C ARG A 99 8.53 28.92 -0.84
N GLN A 100 7.40 29.31 -0.26
CA GLN A 100 6.39 28.35 0.22
C GLN A 100 5.81 27.52 -0.93
N LEU A 101 5.52 28.15 -2.06
CA LEU A 101 5.03 27.46 -3.25
C LEU A 101 6.07 26.45 -3.78
N ASP A 102 7.35 26.82 -3.84
CA ASP A 102 8.42 25.92 -4.29
C ASP A 102 8.56 24.70 -3.36
N GLN A 103 8.41 24.91 -2.04
CA GLN A 103 8.37 23.81 -1.08
C GLN A 103 7.17 22.90 -1.31
N LEU A 104 5.98 23.46 -1.53
CA LEU A 104 4.78 22.66 -1.83
C LEU A 104 4.93 21.88 -3.14
N LYS A 105 5.54 22.47 -4.17
CA LYS A 105 5.82 21.83 -5.46
C LYS A 105 6.81 20.67 -5.31
N SER A 106 7.89 20.86 -4.55
CA SER A 106 8.83 19.76 -4.29
C SER A 106 8.18 18.61 -3.53
N LEU A 107 7.36 18.89 -2.52
CA LEU A 107 6.56 17.86 -1.82
C LEU A 107 5.58 17.15 -2.75
N GLN A 108 4.91 17.88 -3.66
CA GLN A 108 4.03 17.26 -4.65
C GLN A 108 4.80 16.30 -5.56
N THR A 109 5.97 16.71 -6.08
CA THR A 109 6.75 15.82 -6.96
C THR A 109 7.21 14.54 -6.24
N GLN A 110 7.51 14.63 -4.95
CA GLN A 110 7.84 13.45 -4.13
C GLN A 110 6.64 12.52 -3.96
N LEU A 111 5.47 13.07 -3.61
CA LEU A 111 4.24 12.29 -3.48
C LEU A 111 3.80 11.65 -4.80
N GLU A 112 3.94 12.37 -5.93
CA GLU A 112 3.65 11.82 -7.27
C GLU A 112 4.61 10.68 -7.62
N ALA A 113 5.90 10.81 -7.28
CA ALA A 113 6.87 9.74 -7.48
C ALA A 113 6.55 8.51 -6.60
N GLU A 114 6.11 8.70 -5.36
CA GLU A 114 5.66 7.61 -4.47
C GLU A 114 4.44 6.89 -5.06
N VAL A 115 3.42 7.63 -5.51
CA VAL A 115 2.22 7.05 -6.14
C VAL A 115 2.59 6.31 -7.43
N ALA A 116 3.47 6.87 -8.26
CA ALA A 116 3.95 6.23 -9.47
C ALA A 116 4.74 4.94 -9.21
N GLN A 117 5.35 4.78 -8.03
CA GLN A 117 6.00 3.53 -7.61
C GLN A 117 5.02 2.51 -7.02
N LEU A 118 3.96 2.97 -6.35
CA LEU A 118 2.95 2.10 -5.71
C LEU A 118 1.99 1.48 -6.73
N ALA A 119 1.57 2.25 -7.75
CA ALA A 119 0.66 1.77 -8.80
C ALA A 119 1.15 0.49 -9.53
N PRO A 120 2.40 0.41 -10.04
CA PRO A 120 2.88 -0.81 -10.70
C PRO A 120 3.03 -1.98 -9.73
N ARG A 121 3.34 -1.73 -8.45
CA ARG A 121 3.39 -2.77 -7.42
C ARG A 121 2.01 -3.37 -7.16
N LEU A 122 0.98 -2.52 -7.11
CA LEU A 122 -0.40 -2.94 -6.95
C LEU A 122 -0.87 -3.76 -8.16
N ASN A 123 -0.57 -3.32 -9.38
CA ASN A 123 -0.89 -4.09 -10.59
C ASN A 123 -0.19 -5.45 -10.59
N ALA A 124 1.12 -5.49 -10.31
CA ALA A 124 1.87 -6.74 -10.25
C ALA A 124 1.35 -7.70 -9.17
N GLN A 125 0.89 -7.18 -8.02
CA GLN A 125 0.26 -8.00 -6.98
C GLN A 125 -1.15 -8.47 -7.40
N GLY A 126 -1.91 -7.63 -8.10
CA GLY A 126 -3.20 -8.00 -8.70
C GLY A 126 -3.05 -9.14 -9.71
N ASP A 127 -2.12 -9.02 -10.64
CA ASP A 127 -1.82 -10.05 -11.65
C ASP A 127 -1.39 -11.38 -11.00
N GLN A 128 -0.59 -11.30 -9.92
CA GLN A 128 -0.19 -12.49 -9.15
C GLN A 128 -1.39 -13.15 -8.45
N LEU A 129 -2.30 -12.35 -7.90
CA LEU A 129 -3.51 -12.83 -7.23
C LEU A 129 -4.47 -13.47 -8.24
N GLU A 130 -4.64 -12.88 -9.41
CA GLU A 130 -5.43 -13.45 -10.50
C GLU A 130 -4.84 -14.76 -11.01
N ALA A 131 -3.52 -14.83 -11.20
CA ALA A 131 -2.84 -16.07 -11.59
C ALA A 131 -3.01 -17.16 -10.52
N LEU A 132 -2.97 -16.82 -9.24
CA LEU A 132 -3.22 -17.76 -8.14
C LEU A 132 -4.68 -18.19 -8.06
N ARG A 133 -5.64 -17.29 -8.28
CA ARG A 133 -7.07 -17.61 -8.38
C ARG A 133 -7.35 -18.56 -9.53
N GLN A 134 -6.82 -18.28 -10.72
CA GLN A 134 -6.96 -19.15 -11.89
C GLN A 134 -6.37 -20.54 -11.63
N LYS A 135 -5.19 -20.60 -11.02
CA LYS A 135 -4.57 -21.86 -10.61
C LYS A 135 -5.44 -22.59 -9.58
N ALA A 136 -5.91 -21.93 -8.53
CA ALA A 136 -6.78 -22.54 -7.52
C ALA A 136 -8.10 -23.08 -8.12
N ALA A 137 -8.67 -22.39 -9.12
CA ALA A 137 -9.86 -22.85 -9.83
C ALA A 137 -9.61 -24.10 -10.69
N LEU A 138 -8.40 -24.29 -11.23
CA LEU A 138 -8.03 -25.51 -11.97
C LEU A 138 -7.86 -26.73 -11.07
N PHE A 139 -7.61 -26.54 -9.77
CA PHE A 139 -7.45 -27.60 -8.78
C PHE A 139 -8.77 -28.02 -8.11
N ASP A 140 -9.91 -27.46 -8.53
CA ASP A 140 -11.26 -27.85 -8.07
C ASP A 140 -11.43 -27.83 -6.54
N VAL A 141 -11.09 -26.70 -5.90
CA VAL A 141 -11.73 -26.34 -4.62
C VAL A 141 -13.18 -25.95 -4.94
N ALA A 142 -14.02 -26.95 -5.17
CA ALA A 142 -15.46 -26.75 -5.10
C ALA A 142 -15.81 -26.29 -3.67
N PRO A 143 -16.70 -25.30 -3.48
CA PRO A 143 -17.30 -25.09 -2.19
C PRO A 143 -18.22 -26.29 -1.96
N GLU A 144 -17.74 -27.35 -1.32
CA GLU A 144 -18.65 -28.27 -0.64
C GLU A 144 -19.30 -27.50 0.51
N CYS A 145 -20.40 -26.81 0.18
CA CYS A 145 -21.45 -26.46 1.12
C CYS A 145 -22.00 -27.76 1.72
N GLY A 146 -21.31 -28.29 2.73
CA GLY A 146 -21.86 -29.23 3.69
C GLY A 146 -22.16 -28.48 4.99
N PRO A 147 -23.41 -28.47 5.49
CA PRO A 147 -23.69 -27.88 6.79
C PRO A 147 -23.18 -28.86 7.84
N VAL A 148 -22.02 -28.59 8.43
CA VAL A 148 -21.60 -29.28 9.66
C VAL A 148 -21.81 -28.34 10.82
N GLU A 149 -23.04 -28.38 11.32
CA GLU A 149 -23.35 -28.03 12.69
C GLU A 149 -22.40 -28.78 13.63
N GLY A 150 -21.76 -28.04 14.53
CA GLY A 150 -20.91 -28.62 15.56
C GLY A 150 -20.18 -27.48 16.24
N ALA A 151 -20.75 -27.00 17.34
CA ALA A 151 -20.12 -26.05 18.25
C ALA A 151 -18.70 -26.55 18.58
N ARG A 152 -17.68 -25.97 17.93
CA ARG A 152 -16.29 -26.28 18.24
C ARG A 152 -15.94 -25.52 19.50
N ASP A 153 -15.65 -26.28 20.54
CA ASP A 153 -15.11 -25.78 21.80
C ASP A 153 -13.98 -24.79 21.51
N PRO A 154 -14.02 -23.54 22.03
CA PRO A 154 -12.97 -22.54 21.79
C PRO A 154 -11.61 -22.92 22.41
N TYR A 155 -11.56 -24.06 23.11
CA TYR A 155 -10.37 -24.64 23.74
C TYR A 155 -9.94 -25.98 23.10
N ALA A 156 -10.57 -26.42 22.02
CA ALA A 156 -10.17 -27.64 21.33
C ALA A 156 -8.83 -27.41 20.61
N VAL A 157 -7.75 -27.89 21.23
CA VAL A 157 -6.40 -27.87 20.65
C VAL A 157 -6.36 -28.89 19.53
N THR A 158 -6.17 -28.41 18.30
CA THR A 158 -6.05 -29.28 17.13
C THR A 158 -4.65 -29.90 17.07
N GLU A 159 -4.50 -31.06 16.43
CA GLU A 159 -3.16 -31.66 16.24
C GLU A 159 -2.18 -30.69 15.56
N ALA A 160 -2.70 -29.82 14.67
CA ALA A 160 -1.93 -28.74 14.06
C ALA A 160 -1.39 -27.71 15.08
N ASP A 161 -2.12 -27.41 16.14
CA ASP A 161 -1.65 -26.53 17.23
C ASP A 161 -0.54 -27.20 18.04
N VAL A 162 -0.61 -28.53 18.21
CA VAL A 162 0.40 -29.33 18.89
C VAL A 162 1.70 -29.38 18.07
N ASP A 163 1.59 -29.55 16.76
CA ASP A 163 2.76 -29.59 15.86
C ASP A 163 3.44 -28.22 15.74
N LEU A 164 2.67 -27.13 15.71
CA LEU A 164 3.21 -25.77 15.76
C LEU A 164 3.92 -25.49 17.10
N ALA A 165 3.38 -26.00 18.21
CA ALA A 165 4.03 -25.89 19.52
C ALA A 165 5.32 -26.71 19.59
N LEU A 166 5.32 -27.93 19.02
CA LEU A 166 6.48 -28.82 18.98
C LEU A 166 7.63 -28.20 18.16
N LEU A 167 7.32 -27.61 17.01
CA LEU A 167 8.33 -26.94 16.18
C LEU A 167 8.95 -25.73 16.88
N ARG A 168 8.16 -24.97 17.65
CA ARG A 168 8.66 -23.85 18.45
C ARG A 168 9.60 -24.31 19.58
N GLU A 169 9.25 -25.38 20.28
CA GLU A 169 10.10 -25.99 21.32
C GLU A 169 11.42 -26.52 20.75
N LEU A 170 11.37 -27.20 19.60
CA LEU A 170 12.59 -27.70 18.94
C LEU A 170 13.51 -26.58 18.46
N GLN A 171 12.96 -25.44 18.03
CA GLN A 171 13.75 -24.27 17.67
C GLN A 171 14.39 -23.60 18.89
N GLN A 172 13.67 -23.48 20.01
CA GLN A 172 14.20 -22.90 21.24
C GLN A 172 15.35 -23.74 21.82
N ARG A 173 15.23 -25.07 21.80
CA ARG A 173 16.29 -25.99 22.26
C ARG A 173 17.48 -26.10 21.31
N ARG A 174 17.33 -25.71 20.04
CA ARG A 174 18.44 -25.59 19.08
C ARG A 174 19.13 -24.23 19.16
N ALA A 175 18.51 -23.23 19.78
CA ALA A 175 19.04 -21.88 19.96
C ALA A 175 19.71 -21.67 21.34
N SER A 176 19.60 -22.65 22.25
CA SER A 176 20.33 -22.76 23.52
C SER A 176 21.51 -23.71 23.40
#